data_AF-A0AAP0FY78-F1
#
_entry.id   AF-A0AAP0FY78-F1
#
_cell.length_a   1.000
_cell.length_b   1.000
_cell.length_c   1.000
_cell.angle_alpha   90.00
_cell.angle_beta   90.00
_cell.angle_gamma   90.00
#
_symmetry.space_group_name_H-M   'P 1'
#
loop_
_entity.id
_entity.type
_entity.pdbx_description
1 polymer ?
#
loop_
_entity_poly.entity_id
_entity_poly.type
_entity_poly.pdbx_seq_one_letter_code
_entity_poly.pdbx_strand_id
1 'polypeptide(L)'
;MPFAPFTGVNHHKQSSLFGCALLADETEETFKWLFEQWLSCMLGKSPGAIITDMDGAMYNAIKKVFPTTRHRFFSWHIQKNLLEHIHSIRDANSEFLVDY
;
A
#
# COMPACT_ATOMS: atom_id res chain seq x y z
N MET A 1 8.33 13.35 -7.74
CA MET A 1 6.89 13.48 -8.00
C MET A 1 6.31 12.08 -8.01
N PRO A 2 5.70 11.63 -6.90
CA PRO A 2 5.10 10.30 -6.80
C PRO A 2 3.93 10.13 -7.77
N PHE A 3 3.72 8.90 -8.24
CA PHE A 3 2.62 8.52 -9.13
C PHE A 3 1.75 7.46 -8.44
N ALA A 4 0.45 7.72 -8.32
CA ALA A 4 -0.49 6.87 -7.60
C ALA A 4 -1.60 6.36 -8.55
N PRO A 5 -1.44 5.16 -9.15
CA PRO A 5 -2.47 4.55 -9.96
C PRO A 5 -3.53 3.84 -9.10
N PHE A 6 -4.80 4.02 -9.44
CA PHE A 6 -5.90 3.24 -8.91
C PHE A 6 -6.26 2.15 -9.90
N THR A 7 -5.92 0.91 -9.56
CA THR A 7 -6.27 -0.27 -10.35
C THR A 7 -7.24 -1.15 -9.58
N GLY A 8 -8.15 -1.79 -10.31
CA GLY A 8 -9.07 -2.78 -9.76
C GLY A 8 -9.13 -4.03 -10.63
N VAL A 9 -9.94 -5.00 -10.18
CA VAL A 9 -10.18 -6.24 -10.91
C VAL A 9 -11.63 -6.31 -11.38
N ASN A 10 -11.83 -6.64 -12.65
CA ASN A 10 -13.18 -6.82 -13.21
C ASN A 10 -13.71 -8.26 -12.96
N HIS A 11 -14.94 -8.54 -13.41
CA HIS A 11 -15.57 -9.87 -13.27
C HIS A 11 -14.83 -11.00 -14.00
N HIS A 12 -13.96 -10.67 -14.95
CA HIS A 12 -13.09 -11.62 -15.65
C HIS A 12 -11.72 -11.78 -15.00
N LYS A 13 -11.53 -11.23 -13.79
CA LYS A 13 -10.25 -11.24 -13.04
C LYS A 13 -9.12 -10.50 -13.73
N GLN A 14 -9.45 -9.57 -14.64
CA GLN A 14 -8.47 -8.75 -15.33
C GLN A 14 -8.22 -7.46 -14.56
N SER A 15 -6.97 -7.01 -14.53
CA SER A 15 -6.62 -5.70 -14.02
C SER A 15 -7.21 -4.61 -14.92
N SER A 16 -7.75 -3.55 -14.33
CA SER A 16 -8.31 -2.41 -15.03
C SER A 16 -7.87 -1.13 -14.32
N LEU A 17 -7.34 -0.16 -15.08
CA LEU A 17 -7.01 1.16 -14.56
C LEU A 17 -8.29 1.98 -14.42
N PHE A 18 -8.57 2.45 -13.22
CA PHE A 18 -9.71 3.31 -12.94
C PHE A 18 -9.34 4.79 -12.92
N GLY A 19 -8.08 5.11 -12.63
CA GLY A 19 -7.57 6.49 -12.64
C GLY A 19 -6.17 6.57 -12.05
N CYS A 20 -5.60 7.77 -12.03
CA CYS A 20 -4.29 8.01 -11.42
C CYS A 20 -4.13 9.46 -10.96
N ALA A 21 -3.18 9.69 -10.06
CA ALA A 21 -2.76 11.03 -9.66
C ALA A 21 -1.22 11.17 -9.67
N LEU A 22 -0.78 12.39 -9.94
CA LEU A 22 0.58 12.83 -9.67
C LEU A 22 0.57 13.63 -8.36
N LEU A 23 1.45 13.26 -7.44
CA LEU A 23 1.49 13.83 -6.10
C LEU A 23 2.68 14.78 -5.95
N ALA A 24 2.54 15.77 -5.07
CA ALA A 24 3.63 16.65 -4.70
C ALA A 24 4.64 15.93 -3.78
N ASP A 25 4.12 15.17 -2.82
CA ASP A 25 4.87 14.41 -1.81
C ASP A 25 4.09 13.16 -1.37
N GLU A 26 4.66 12.41 -0.42
CA GLU A 26 4.08 11.18 0.16
C GLU A 26 3.67 11.40 1.62
N THR A 27 3.04 12.54 1.91
CA THR A 27 2.52 12.86 3.25
C THR A 27 1.11 12.33 3.46
N GLU A 28 0.70 12.23 4.73
CA GLU A 28 -0.65 11.77 5.08
C GLU A 28 -1.72 12.72 4.54
N GLU A 29 -1.46 14.03 4.60
CA GLU A 29 -2.33 15.08 4.07
C GLU A 29 -2.53 14.94 2.56
N THR A 30 -1.46 14.68 1.81
CA THR A 30 -1.52 14.48 0.36
C THR A 30 -2.31 13.22 0.01
N PHE A 31 -2.09 12.10 0.71
CA PHE A 31 -2.87 10.89 0.48
C PHE A 31 -4.33 11.04 0.90
N LYS A 32 -4.61 11.75 2.00
CA LYS A 32 -5.98 12.03 2.43
C LYS A 32 -6.73 12.81 1.36
N TRP A 33 -6.13 13.89 0.85
CA TRP A 33 -6.70 14.66 -0.25
C TRP A 33 -6.96 13.77 -1.47
N LEU A 34 -5.99 12.93 -1.85
CA LEU A 34 -6.14 12.00 -2.97
C LEU A 34 -7.34 11.07 -2.80
N PHE A 35 -7.49 10.46 -1.62
CA PHE A 35 -8.58 9.55 -1.33
C PHE A 35 -9.94 10.25 -1.24
N GLU A 36 -9.99 11.49 -0.77
CA GLU A 36 -11.21 12.31 -0.80
C GLU A 36 -11.64 12.64 -2.24
N GLN A 37 -10.68 12.98 -3.12
CA GLN A 37 -10.97 13.19 -4.55
C GLN A 37 -11.46 11.91 -5.21
N TRP A 38 -10.83 10.78 -4.90
CA TRP A 38 -11.28 9.47 -5.36
C TRP A 38 -12.72 9.17 -4.93
N LEU A 39 -13.03 9.39 -3.65
CA LEU A 39 -14.36 9.15 -3.09
C LEU A 39 -15.43 10.02 -3.77
N SER A 40 -15.10 11.29 -4.03
CA SER A 40 -15.95 12.21 -4.78
C SER A 40 -16.22 11.70 -6.20
N CYS A 41 -15.17 11.27 -6.92
CA CYS A 41 -15.30 10.70 -8.27
C CYS A 41 -16.14 9.40 -8.28
N MET A 42 -16.12 8.65 -7.18
CA MET A 42 -16.91 7.43 -7.00
C MET A 42 -18.31 7.69 -6.39
N LEU A 43 -18.79 8.93 -6.43
CA LEU A 43 -20.12 9.32 -5.92
C LEU A 43 -20.32 8.97 -4.44
N GLY A 44 -19.28 9.13 -3.63
CA GLY A 44 -19.31 8.82 -2.19
C GLY A 44 -19.24 7.33 -1.86
N LYS A 45 -19.04 6.45 -2.86
CA LYS A 45 -18.95 5.00 -2.63
C LYS A 45 -17.52 4.57 -2.34
N SER A 46 -17.27 4.16 -1.10
CA SER A 46 -15.99 3.58 -0.70
C SER A 46 -15.78 2.19 -1.33
N PRO A 47 -14.53 1.81 -1.64
CA PRO A 47 -14.22 0.48 -2.14
C PRO A 47 -14.46 -0.59 -1.06
N GLY A 48 -14.83 -1.81 -1.44
CA GLY A 48 -14.98 -2.89 -0.44
C GLY A 48 -13.66 -3.36 0.19
N ALA A 49 -12.57 -3.23 -0.55
CA ALA A 49 -11.21 -3.48 -0.09
C ALA A 49 -10.22 -2.60 -0.87
N ILE A 50 -9.12 -2.23 -0.23
CA ILE A 50 -8.00 -1.53 -0.86
C ILE A 50 -6.70 -2.24 -0.49
N ILE A 51 -5.82 -2.39 -1.47
CA ILE A 51 -4.49 -2.97 -1.29
C ILE A 51 -3.49 -1.86 -1.59
N THR A 52 -2.59 -1.59 -0.65
CA THR A 52 -1.55 -0.58 -0.84
C THR A 52 -0.21 -1.07 -0.31
N ASP A 53 0.81 -0.26 -0.52
CA ASP A 53 2.12 -0.46 0.08
C ASP A 53 2.04 -0.24 1.59
N MET A 54 3.03 -0.78 2.31
CA MET A 54 3.12 -0.73 3.76
C MET A 54 3.63 0.63 4.25
N ASP A 55 2.95 1.69 3.82
CA ASP A 55 3.25 3.08 4.16
C ASP A 55 2.31 3.60 5.26
N GLY A 56 2.89 4.23 6.29
CA GLY A 56 2.16 4.70 7.46
C GLY A 56 1.24 5.89 7.17
N ALA A 57 1.68 6.81 6.32
CA ALA A 57 0.90 7.99 5.93
C ALA A 57 -0.34 7.56 5.13
N MET A 58 -0.17 6.64 4.17
CA MET A 58 -1.25 6.09 3.37
C MET A 58 -2.22 5.26 4.24
N TYR A 59 -1.73 4.47 5.19
CA TYR A 59 -2.56 3.72 6.14
C TYR A 59 -3.47 4.66 6.96
N ASN A 60 -2.90 5.73 7.52
CA ASN A 60 -3.68 6.70 8.31
C ASN A 60 -4.72 7.43 7.47
N ALA A 61 -4.34 7.85 6.26
CA ALA A 61 -5.24 8.51 5.32
C ALA A 61 -6.42 7.58 4.92
N ILE A 62 -6.16 6.31 4.62
CA ILE A 62 -7.21 5.31 4.33
C ILE A 62 -8.16 5.17 5.51
N LYS A 63 -7.65 5.06 6.74
CA LYS A 63 -8.51 4.96 7.93
C LYS A 63 -9.40 6.17 8.13
N LYS A 64 -8.92 7.37 7.79
CA LYS A 64 -9.67 8.62 7.91
C LYS A 64 -10.75 8.74 6.83
N VAL A 65 -10.45 8.39 5.58
CA VAL A 65 -11.36 8.59 4.43
C VAL A 65 -12.28 7.39 4.18
N PHE A 66 -11.81 6.18 4.47
CA PHE A 66 -12.49 4.93 4.17
C PHE A 66 -12.63 4.02 5.41
N PRO A 67 -13.35 4.46 6.46
CA PRO A 67 -13.36 3.79 7.76
C PRO A 67 -13.94 2.35 7.74
N THR A 68 -14.73 2.01 6.72
CA THR A 68 -15.35 0.68 6.54
C THR A 68 -14.64 -0.20 5.53
N THR A 69 -13.65 0.34 4.80
CA THR A 69 -12.90 -0.38 3.77
C THR A 69 -11.93 -1.36 4.41
N ARG A 70 -11.87 -2.58 3.89
CA ARG A 70 -10.84 -3.54 4.29
C ARG A 70 -9.49 -3.17 3.68
N HIS A 71 -8.58 -2.66 4.50
CA HIS A 71 -7.22 -2.36 4.08
C HIS A 71 -6.32 -3.60 4.18
N ARG A 72 -5.58 -3.91 3.12
CA ARG A 72 -4.59 -4.98 3.06
C ARG A 72 -3.27 -4.44 2.52
N PHE A 73 -2.17 -5.04 2.93
CA PHE A 73 -0.86 -4.74 2.37
C PHE A 73 -0.57 -5.63 1.16
N PHE A 74 0.12 -5.07 0.17
CA PHE A 74 0.51 -5.82 -1.01
C PHE A 74 1.48 -6.95 -0.63
N SER A 75 1.16 -8.19 -1.03
CA SER A 75 1.87 -9.39 -0.58
C SER A 75 3.34 -9.41 -0.97
N TRP A 76 3.70 -8.76 -2.08
CA TRP A 76 5.09 -8.67 -2.51
C TRP A 76 5.96 -7.89 -1.50
N HIS A 77 5.44 -6.82 -0.89
CA HIS A 77 6.16 -6.09 0.15
C HIS A 77 6.37 -6.96 1.40
N ILE A 78 5.38 -7.76 1.77
CA ILE A 78 5.50 -8.73 2.87
C ILE A 78 6.59 -9.77 2.55
N GLN A 79 6.57 -10.33 1.34
CA GLN A 79 7.55 -11.33 0.92
C GLN A 79 8.97 -10.75 0.86
N LYS A 80 9.14 -9.55 0.32
CA LYS A 80 10.43 -8.87 0.26
C LYS A 80 10.98 -8.57 1.64
N ASN A 81 10.16 -7.97 2.52
CA ASN A 81 10.55 -7.69 3.90
C ASN A 81 10.94 -8.98 4.64
N LEU A 82 10.18 -10.06 4.47
CA LEU A 82 10.48 -11.34 5.12
C LEU A 82 11.84 -11.89 4.66
N LEU A 83 12.13 -11.86 3.36
CA LEU A 83 13.40 -12.33 2.83
C LEU A 83 14.57 -11.49 3.34
N GLU A 84 14.47 -10.16 3.34
CA GLU A 84 15.52 -9.27 3.84
C GLU A 84 15.84 -9.52 5.32
N HIS A 85 14.81 -9.69 6.16
CA HIS A 85 15.02 -9.96 7.59
C HIS A 85 15.56 -11.36 7.85
N ILE A 86 15.11 -12.39 7.10
CA ILE A 86 15.66 -13.74 7.23
C ILE A 86 17.13 -13.78 6.81
N HIS A 87 17.51 -13.10 5.73
CA HIS A 87 18.90 -12.99 5.31
C HIS A 87 19.75 -12.29 6.37
N SER A 88 19.30 -11.15 6.90
CA SER A 88 19.99 -10.45 7.97
C SER A 88 20.18 -11.32 9.22
N ILE A 89 19.17 -12.09 9.64
CA ILE A 89 19.28 -13.02 10.77
C ILE A 89 20.28 -14.15 10.47
N ARG A 90 20.26 -14.70 9.25
CA ARG A 90 21.21 -15.75 8.86
C ARG A 90 22.64 -15.24 8.86
N ASP A 91 22.85 -14.04 8.33
CA ASP A 91 24.18 -13.45 8.21
C ASP A 91 24.71 -13.04 9.60
N ALA A 92 23.86 -12.48 10.47
CA ALA A 92 24.18 -12.24 11.88
C ALA A 92 24.53 -13.54 12.63
N ASN A 93 23.79 -14.64 12.40
CA ASN A 93 24.09 -15.93 13.03
C ASN A 93 25.33 -16.62 12.44
N SER A 94 25.74 -16.29 11.22
CA SER A 94 26.99 -16.80 10.65
C SER A 94 28.23 -16.14 11.27
N GLU A 95 28.15 -14.91 11.78
CA GLU A 95 29.22 -14.29 12.58
C GLU A 95 29.36 -14.93 13.97
N PHE A 96 28.27 -15.46 14.55
CA PHE A 96 28.29 -16.17 15.84
C PHE A 96 28.78 -17.62 15.77
N LEU A 97 28.92 -18.20 14.58
CA LEU A 97 29.36 -19.61 14.39
C LEU A 97 30.82 -19.73 13.92
N VAL A 98 31.60 -18.65 13.90
CA VAL A 98 33.04 -18.69 13.57
C VAL A 98 33.93 -18.84 14.82
N ASP A 99 33.37 -18.79 16.03
CA ASP A 99 34.12 -18.85 17.30
C ASP A 99 34.00 -20.20 18.07
N TYR A 100 33.79 -21.33 17.38
CA TYR A 100 33.93 -22.67 17.97
C TYR A 100 34.73 -23.62 17.08
#